data_AF-A0A1E1W548-F1
#
_entry.id   AF-A0A1E1W548-F1
#
_cell.length_a   1.000
_cell.length_b   1.000
_cell.length_c   1.000
_cell.angle_alpha   90.00
_cell.angle_beta   90.00
_cell.angle_gamma   90.00
#
_symmetry.space_group_name_H-M   'P 1'
#
loop_
_entity.id
_entity.type
_entity.pdbx_description
1 polymer ?
#
loop_
_entity_poly.entity_id
_entity_poly.type
_entity_poly.pdbx_seq_one_letter_code
_entity_poly.pdbx_strand_id
1 'polypeptide(L)'
;GGFEPARFCSACLVQRPLRSKHCSVCNRCVAKFDHHCPWVGNCIGAKNHVYFIGFLVSLLGMCVWMVWGGVQYYRQQCGDEGSLVDAALRWAHCNAWLMWVLANAAFHLFWVTVLTGCQLYLVVFLGMTTNEQLNRGRYRHFQARGGRSPFSRGPLHNCADFFQCSLCGLLQPRATDWAA
;
A
#
# COMPACT_ATOMS: atom_id res chain seq x y z
N GLY A 1 -24.93 20.58 -14.86
CA GLY A 1 -24.47 20.33 -13.49
C GLY A 1 -25.67 20.33 -12.58
N GLY A 2 -26.13 19.15 -12.17
CA GLY A 2 -27.21 19.00 -11.19
C GLY A 2 -26.63 18.54 -9.85
N PHE A 3 -27.33 18.84 -8.75
CA PHE A 3 -27.01 18.30 -7.44
C PHE A 3 -27.09 16.77 -7.47
N GLU A 4 -25.99 16.07 -7.14
CA GLU A 4 -25.98 14.62 -6.97
C GLU A 4 -25.97 14.28 -5.47
N PRO A 5 -27.11 13.92 -4.86
CA PRO A 5 -27.19 13.63 -3.42
C PRO A 5 -26.17 12.57 -2.96
N ALA A 6 -25.87 11.61 -3.84
CA ALA A 6 -24.91 10.53 -3.58
C ALA A 6 -23.46 11.02 -3.38
N ARG A 7 -23.11 12.22 -3.86
CA ARG A 7 -21.78 12.84 -3.65
C ARG A 7 -21.79 13.85 -2.50
N PHE A 8 -22.93 14.34 -2.05
CA PHE A 8 -22.95 15.21 -0.87
C PHE A 8 -22.52 14.44 0.39
N CYS A 9 -21.73 15.08 1.25
CA CYS A 9 -21.38 14.57 2.57
C CYS A 9 -22.10 15.42 3.62
N SER A 10 -23.06 14.83 4.32
CA SER A 10 -23.80 15.52 5.38
C SER A 10 -22.94 15.89 6.58
N ALA A 11 -21.95 15.06 6.93
CA ALA A 11 -21.08 15.32 8.08
C ALA A 11 -20.12 16.51 7.86
N CYS A 12 -19.61 16.67 6.64
CA CYS A 12 -18.67 17.75 6.31
C CYS A 12 -19.33 18.93 5.57
N LEU A 13 -20.61 18.80 5.19
CA LEU A 13 -21.37 19.79 4.40
C LEU A 13 -20.67 20.18 3.08
N VAL A 14 -19.97 19.23 2.46
CA VAL A 14 -19.27 19.44 1.18
C VAL A 14 -19.76 18.45 0.12
N GLN A 15 -19.76 18.91 -1.13
CA GLN A 15 -19.87 18.00 -2.27
C GLN A 15 -18.54 17.28 -2.45
N ARG A 16 -18.55 15.96 -2.30
CA ARG A 16 -17.36 15.12 -2.44
C ARG A 16 -16.89 15.08 -3.89
N PRO A 17 -15.60 15.38 -4.17
CA PRO A 17 -14.99 15.12 -5.46
C PRO A 17 -15.08 13.62 -5.82
N LEU A 18 -14.92 13.28 -7.09
CA LEU A 18 -14.85 11.89 -7.52
C LEU A 18 -13.75 11.13 -6.75
N ARG A 19 -13.99 9.84 -6.48
CA ARG A 19 -13.07 8.96 -5.73
C ARG A 19 -12.82 9.36 -4.26
N SER A 20 -13.50 10.38 -3.73
CA SER A 20 -13.36 10.77 -2.32
C SER A 20 -14.37 10.08 -1.39
N LYS A 21 -14.00 9.93 -0.11
CA LYS A 21 -14.84 9.34 0.93
C LYS A 21 -14.73 10.12 2.23
N HIS A 22 -15.82 10.13 2.99
CA HIS A 22 -15.77 10.55 4.38
C HIS A 22 -15.25 9.38 5.22
N CYS A 23 -14.20 9.61 6.00
CA CYS A 23 -13.74 8.68 7.02
C CYS A 23 -14.30 9.15 8.36
N SER A 24 -15.13 8.33 9.00
CA SER A 24 -15.70 8.63 10.32
C SER A 24 -14.63 8.67 11.41
N VAL A 25 -13.61 7.81 11.32
CA VAL A 25 -12.50 7.76 12.30
C VAL A 25 -11.70 9.06 12.30
N CYS A 26 -11.36 9.58 11.12
CA CYS A 26 -10.66 10.88 11.01
C CYS A 26 -11.62 12.08 10.94
N ASN A 27 -12.93 11.84 10.99
CA ASN A 27 -14.01 12.81 10.84
C ASN A 27 -13.80 13.85 9.72
N ARG A 28 -13.38 13.39 8.53
CA ARG A 28 -13.12 14.27 7.38
C ARG A 28 -13.29 13.57 6.04
N CYS A 29 -13.60 14.36 5.01
CA CYS A 29 -13.54 13.90 3.63
C CYS A 29 -12.09 13.82 3.14
N VAL A 30 -11.73 12.71 2.52
CA VAL A 30 -10.40 12.41 1.99
C VAL A 30 -10.51 12.21 0.48
N ALA A 31 -9.78 13.03 -0.28
CA ALA A 31 -9.67 12.92 -1.73
C ALA A 31 -8.92 11.64 -2.14
N LYS A 32 -9.35 11.01 -3.24
CA LYS A 32 -8.81 9.73 -3.75
C LYS A 32 -8.59 8.73 -2.61
N PHE A 33 -9.64 8.50 -1.82
CA PHE A 33 -9.54 7.72 -0.58
C PHE A 33 -9.15 6.27 -0.89
N ASP A 34 -8.09 5.81 -0.23
CA ASP A 34 -7.64 4.43 -0.29
C ASP A 34 -8.17 3.61 0.89
N HIS A 35 -7.72 3.95 2.10
CA HIS A 35 -8.20 3.37 3.34
C HIS A 35 -7.85 4.25 4.55
N HIS A 36 -8.45 3.96 5.70
CA HIS A 36 -7.92 4.41 6.99
C HIS A 36 -6.94 3.37 7.49
N CYS A 37 -5.70 3.77 7.78
CA CYS A 37 -4.65 2.88 8.22
C CYS A 37 -4.38 3.08 9.71
N PRO A 38 -4.72 2.11 10.57
CA PRO A 38 -4.46 2.21 12.01
C PRO A 38 -2.97 2.32 12.33
N TRP A 39 -2.12 1.66 11.54
CA TRP A 39 -0.66 1.59 11.76
C TRP A 39 0.03 2.96 11.66
N VAL A 40 -0.50 3.87 10.84
CA VAL A 40 0.00 5.24 10.72
C VAL A 40 -0.95 6.27 11.34
N GLY A 41 -2.02 5.80 12.01
CA GLY A 41 -3.02 6.64 12.66
C GLY A 41 -3.70 7.65 11.72
N ASN A 42 -3.77 7.37 10.42
CA ASN A 42 -4.21 8.35 9.41
C ASN A 42 -4.84 7.69 8.18
N CYS A 43 -5.64 8.45 7.44
CA CYS A 43 -6.12 8.05 6.13
C CYS A 43 -5.03 8.12 5.06
N ILE A 44 -5.02 7.12 4.19
CA ILE A 44 -4.26 7.10 2.96
C ILE A 44 -5.16 7.61 1.83
N GLY A 45 -4.68 8.59 1.08
CA GLY A 45 -5.40 9.20 -0.03
C GLY A 45 -4.50 10.07 -0.90
N ALA A 46 -5.08 10.99 -1.66
CA ALA A 46 -4.40 11.71 -2.74
C ALA A 46 -3.03 12.31 -2.38
N LYS A 47 -2.88 12.87 -1.18
CA LYS A 47 -1.67 13.61 -0.76
C LYS A 47 -0.59 12.76 -0.12
N ASN A 48 -0.88 11.51 0.26
CA ASN A 48 0.07 10.67 1.00
C ASN A 48 0.16 9.22 0.52
N HIS A 49 -0.58 8.84 -0.52
CA HIS A 49 -0.54 7.48 -1.05
C HIS A 49 0.86 7.08 -1.52
N VAL A 50 1.60 7.98 -2.20
CA VAL A 50 2.98 7.72 -2.63
C VAL A 50 3.91 7.49 -1.43
N TYR A 51 3.78 8.30 -0.37
CA TYR A 51 4.58 8.14 0.85
C TYR A 51 4.24 6.83 1.57
N PHE A 52 2.99 6.39 1.54
CA PHE A 52 2.60 5.10 2.08
C PHE A 52 3.25 3.93 1.33
N ILE A 53 3.29 3.96 0.00
CA ILE A 53 4.03 2.97 -0.79
C ILE A 53 5.52 3.02 -0.48
N GLY A 54 6.11 4.21 -0.39
CA GLY A 54 7.50 4.40 0.02
C GLY A 54 7.79 3.79 1.40
N PHE A 55 6.92 4.03 2.38
CA PHE A 55 7.00 3.43 3.71
C PHE A 55 7.00 1.90 3.66
N LEU A 56 6.11 1.29 2.87
CA LEU A 56 6.06 -0.17 2.72
C LEU A 56 7.35 -0.73 2.10
N VAL A 57 7.87 -0.08 1.05
CA VAL A 57 9.12 -0.50 0.40
C VAL A 57 10.32 -0.35 1.34
N SER A 58 10.40 0.75 2.10
CA SER A 58 11.43 0.93 3.12
C SER A 58 11.34 -0.11 4.23
N LEU A 59 10.12 -0.46 4.67
CA LEU A 59 9.89 -1.51 5.66
C LEU A 59 10.33 -2.89 5.14
N LEU A 60 10.06 -3.21 3.88
CA LEU A 60 10.57 -4.42 3.23
C LEU A 60 12.10 -4.46 3.22
N GLY A 61 12.73 -3.37 2.78
CA GLY A 61 14.19 -3.27 2.76
C GLY A 61 14.81 -3.47 4.15
N MET A 62 14.22 -2.86 5.18
CA MET A 62 14.64 -3.03 6.58
C MET A 62 14.48 -4.49 7.03
N CYS A 63 13.34 -5.14 6.78
CA CYS A 63 13.13 -6.53 7.15
C CYS A 63 14.12 -7.48 6.45
N VAL A 64 14.35 -7.29 5.15
CA VAL A 64 15.35 -8.08 4.38
C VAL A 64 16.74 -7.89 4.97
N TRP A 65 17.13 -6.64 5.25
CA TRP A 65 18.42 -6.33 5.85
C TRP A 65 18.60 -6.98 7.23
N MET A 66 17.58 -6.91 8.09
CA MET A 66 17.62 -7.52 9.42
C MET A 66 17.73 -9.04 9.34
N VAL A 67 16.94 -9.70 8.48
CA VAL A 67 17.01 -11.15 8.29
C VAL A 67 18.38 -11.56 7.76
N TRP A 68 18.87 -10.88 6.72
CA TRP A 68 20.19 -11.18 6.15
C TRP A 68 21.31 -10.98 7.18
N GLY A 69 21.35 -9.82 7.85
CA GLY A 69 22.37 -9.50 8.85
C GLY A 69 22.35 -10.46 10.04
N GLY A 70 21.17 -10.85 10.51
CA GLY A 70 21.02 -11.84 11.58
C GLY A 70 21.49 -13.24 11.19
N VAL A 71 21.20 -13.69 9.97
CA VAL A 71 21.73 -14.96 9.45
C VAL A 71 23.25 -14.93 9.37
N GLN A 72 23.85 -13.83 8.90
CA GLN A 72 25.31 -13.69 8.86
C GLN A 72 25.93 -13.71 10.26
N TYR A 73 25.32 -13.01 11.23
CA TYR A 73 25.76 -13.04 12.62
C TYR A 73 25.78 -14.47 13.18
N TYR A 74 24.69 -15.23 12.99
CA TYR A 74 24.62 -16.60 13.50
C TYR A 74 25.61 -17.55 12.83
N ARG A 75 25.79 -17.43 11.52
CA ARG A 75 26.80 -18.23 10.79
C ARG A 75 28.21 -18.01 11.35
N GLN A 76 28.57 -16.77 11.61
CA GLN A 76 29.90 -16.43 12.12
C GLN A 76 30.10 -16.82 13.59
N GLN A 77 29.08 -16.58 14.42
CA GLN A 77 29.23 -16.74 15.87
C GLN A 77 28.92 -18.15 16.36
N CYS A 78 27.99 -18.85 15.72
CA CYS A 78 27.40 -20.09 16.22
C CYS A 78 27.50 -21.26 15.24
N GLY A 79 27.91 -21.02 13.98
CA GLY A 79 28.00 -22.01 12.91
C GLY A 79 26.66 -22.48 12.37
N ASP A 80 26.65 -23.08 11.17
CA ASP A 80 25.45 -23.56 10.48
C ASP A 80 25.55 -25.03 10.02
N GLU A 81 26.37 -25.83 10.70
CA GLU A 81 26.52 -27.26 10.42
C GLU A 81 25.26 -28.07 10.76
N GLY A 82 24.95 -29.07 9.94
CA GLY A 82 23.82 -29.99 10.15
C GLY A 82 22.60 -29.65 9.30
N SER A 83 21.43 -30.15 9.71
CA SER A 83 20.17 -29.82 9.03
C SER A 83 19.71 -28.39 9.36
N LEU A 84 18.74 -27.87 8.61
CA LEU A 84 18.12 -26.57 8.91
C LEU A 84 17.54 -26.49 10.33
N VAL A 85 17.02 -27.61 10.85
CA VAL A 85 16.46 -27.68 12.21
C VAL A 85 17.58 -27.64 13.25
N ASP A 86 18.68 -28.35 13.02
CA ASP A 86 19.84 -28.34 13.93
C ASP A 86 20.48 -26.96 14.00
N ALA A 87 20.63 -26.30 12.84
CA ALA A 87 21.12 -24.93 12.77
C ALA A 87 20.20 -23.96 13.51
N ALA A 88 18.88 -24.05 13.30
CA ALA A 88 17.90 -23.18 13.97
C ALA A 88 17.90 -23.36 15.50
N LEU A 89 17.94 -24.61 15.98
CA LEU A 89 18.04 -24.91 17.41
C LEU A 89 19.35 -24.36 18.00
N ARG A 90 20.48 -24.58 17.32
CA ARG A 90 21.78 -24.05 17.74
C ARG A 90 21.78 -22.53 17.82
N TRP A 91 21.26 -21.84 16.80
CA TRP A 91 21.14 -20.39 16.77
C TRP A 91 20.23 -19.87 17.91
N ALA A 92 19.13 -20.55 18.19
CA ALA A 92 18.23 -20.20 19.28
C ALA A 92 18.91 -20.34 20.66
N HIS A 93 19.72 -21.38 20.87
CA HIS A 93 20.51 -21.54 22.09
C HIS A 93 21.66 -20.52 22.20
N CYS A 94 22.22 -20.08 21.08
CA CYS A 94 23.32 -19.12 21.04
C CYS A 94 22.86 -17.70 21.46
N ASN A 95 21.72 -17.24 20.94
CA ASN A 95 21.11 -15.97 21.34
C ASN A 95 19.60 -16.00 21.07
N ALA A 96 18.80 -16.39 22.05
CA ALA A 96 17.35 -16.53 21.88
C ALA A 96 16.64 -15.20 21.55
N TRP A 97 17.14 -14.07 22.06
CA TRP A 97 16.56 -12.75 21.80
C TRP A 97 16.68 -12.37 20.32
N LEU A 98 17.89 -12.50 19.76
CA LEU A 98 18.08 -12.20 18.34
C LEU A 98 17.25 -13.16 17.46
N MET A 99 17.11 -14.43 17.86
CA MET A 99 16.29 -15.40 17.13
C MET A 99 14.83 -14.96 17.11
N TRP A 100 14.31 -14.49 18.25
CA TRP A 100 12.97 -13.92 18.33
C TRP A 100 12.82 -12.69 17.43
N VAL A 101 13.81 -11.79 17.40
CA VAL A 101 13.81 -10.63 16.50
C VAL A 101 13.78 -11.06 15.03
N LEU A 102 14.56 -12.07 14.63
CA LEU A 102 14.56 -12.58 13.26
C LEU A 102 13.26 -13.27 12.88
N ALA A 103 12.66 -14.04 13.79
CA ALA A 103 11.35 -14.65 13.58
C ALA A 103 10.28 -13.57 13.36
N ASN A 104 10.30 -12.50 14.16
CA ASN A 104 9.41 -11.35 13.97
C ASN A 104 9.68 -10.64 12.63
N ALA A 105 10.95 -10.42 12.27
CA ALA A 105 11.32 -9.78 11.01
C ALA A 105 10.88 -10.62 9.80
N ALA A 106 11.02 -11.95 9.86
CA ALA A 106 10.57 -12.87 8.83
C ALA A 106 9.04 -12.93 8.71
N PHE A 107 8.33 -12.96 9.85
CA PHE A 107 6.88 -12.81 9.86
C PHE A 107 6.48 -11.49 9.21
N HIS A 108 7.15 -10.38 9.57
CA HIS A 108 6.87 -9.07 9.00
C HIS A 108 7.12 -9.00 7.50
N LEU A 109 8.21 -9.60 7.03
CA LEU A 109 8.55 -9.68 5.63
C LEU A 109 7.43 -10.33 4.81
N PHE A 110 6.81 -11.40 5.31
CA PHE A 110 5.74 -12.11 4.60
C PHE A 110 4.53 -11.20 4.32
N TRP A 111 3.88 -10.67 5.36
CA TRP A 111 2.64 -9.90 5.17
C TRP A 111 2.88 -8.54 4.52
N VAL A 112 4.01 -7.87 4.80
CA VAL A 112 4.36 -6.59 4.14
C VAL A 112 4.62 -6.81 2.65
N THR A 113 5.20 -7.94 2.25
CA THR A 113 5.41 -8.27 0.83
C THR A 113 4.08 -8.43 0.10
N VAL A 114 3.16 -9.20 0.69
CA VAL A 114 1.82 -9.38 0.14
C VAL A 114 1.08 -8.04 0.05
N LEU A 115 1.10 -7.24 1.11
CA LEU A 115 0.45 -5.93 1.14
C LEU A 115 1.01 -5.00 0.05
N THR A 116 2.34 -4.91 -0.06
CA THR A 116 3.02 -4.07 -1.04
C THR A 116 2.69 -4.52 -2.46
N GLY A 117 2.73 -5.83 -2.73
CA GLY A 117 2.36 -6.40 -4.02
C GLY A 117 0.92 -6.10 -4.41
N CYS A 118 -0.03 -6.28 -3.48
CA CYS A 118 -1.43 -5.93 -3.72
C CYS A 118 -1.61 -4.43 -4.00
N GLN A 119 -1.05 -3.55 -3.17
CA GLN A 119 -1.19 -2.11 -3.34
C GLN A 119 -0.59 -1.64 -4.68
N LEU A 120 0.62 -2.11 -5.03
CA LEU A 120 1.23 -1.83 -6.32
C LEU A 120 0.40 -2.37 -7.48
N TYR A 121 -0.19 -3.56 -7.35
CA TYR A 121 -1.05 -4.13 -8.37
C TYR A 121 -2.29 -3.26 -8.63
N LEU A 122 -2.97 -2.84 -7.56
CA LEU A 122 -4.16 -1.97 -7.66
C LEU A 122 -3.82 -0.64 -8.32
N VAL A 123 -2.72 0.00 -7.89
CA VAL A 123 -2.31 1.31 -8.39
C VAL A 123 -1.81 1.23 -9.83
N VAL A 124 -0.86 0.34 -10.11
CA VAL A 124 -0.16 0.28 -11.41
C VAL A 124 -1.04 -0.39 -12.46
N PHE A 125 -1.53 -1.61 -12.21
CA PHE A 125 -2.22 -2.36 -13.27
C PHE A 125 -3.70 -1.98 -13.39
N LEU A 126 -4.36 -1.72 -12.26
CA LEU A 126 -5.79 -1.47 -12.25
C LEU A 126 -6.17 0.01 -12.20
N GLY A 127 -5.26 0.91 -11.82
CA GLY A 127 -5.57 2.33 -11.65
C GLY A 127 -6.67 2.56 -10.60
N MET A 128 -6.70 1.75 -9.54
CA MET A 128 -7.73 1.77 -8.50
C MET A 128 -7.14 1.95 -7.11
N THR A 129 -7.92 2.53 -6.20
CA THR A 129 -7.64 2.48 -4.77
C THR A 129 -8.19 1.19 -4.15
N THR A 130 -7.71 0.82 -2.97
CA THR A 130 -8.21 -0.31 -2.16
C THR A 130 -9.72 -0.20 -1.95
N ASN A 131 -10.20 0.97 -1.51
CA ASN A 131 -11.62 1.24 -1.34
C ASN A 131 -12.43 1.07 -2.65
N GLU A 132 -11.87 1.46 -3.79
CA GLU A 132 -12.52 1.29 -5.09
C GLU A 132 -12.66 -0.17 -5.49
N GLN A 133 -11.59 -0.94 -5.35
CA GLN A 133 -11.61 -2.37 -5.63
C GLN A 133 -12.64 -3.10 -4.75
N LEU A 134 -12.62 -2.83 -3.44
CA LEU A 134 -13.52 -3.48 -2.48
C LEU A 134 -14.99 -3.09 -2.70
N ASN A 135 -15.25 -1.85 -3.12
CA ASN A 135 -16.61 -1.35 -3.34
C ASN A 135 -16.98 -1.26 -4.83
N ARG A 136 -16.24 -1.93 -5.72
CA ARG A 136 -16.44 -1.83 -7.19
C ARG A 136 -17.88 -2.09 -7.61
N GLY A 137 -18.53 -3.05 -6.95
CA GLY A 137 -19.92 -3.42 -7.19
C GLY A 137 -20.95 -2.38 -6.71
N ARG A 138 -20.55 -1.34 -5.98
CA ARG A 138 -21.44 -0.27 -5.48
C ARG A 138 -21.39 1.00 -6.33
N TYR A 139 -20.37 1.14 -7.16
CA TYR A 139 -20.13 2.36 -7.94
C TYR A 139 -20.60 2.19 -9.38
N ARG A 140 -21.57 3.01 -9.81
CA ARG A 140 -22.16 2.96 -11.16
C ARG A 140 -21.13 3.05 -12.29
N HIS A 141 -20.09 3.86 -12.13
CA HIS A 141 -19.05 4.02 -13.15
C HIS A 141 -18.14 2.80 -13.33
N PHE A 142 -17.97 1.97 -12.28
CA PHE A 142 -17.28 0.68 -12.41
C PHE A 142 -18.22 -0.39 -12.96
N GLN A 143 -19.49 -0.43 -12.51
CA GLN A 143 -20.51 -1.35 -13.05
C GLN A 143 -20.70 -1.16 -14.56
N ALA A 144 -20.79 0.08 -15.02
CA ALA A 144 -20.95 0.44 -16.43
C ALA A 144 -19.78 -0.02 -17.32
N ARG A 145 -18.62 -0.36 -16.73
CA ARG A 145 -17.43 -0.86 -17.44
C ARG A 145 -17.08 -2.31 -17.08
N GLY A 146 -18.06 -3.10 -16.61
CA GLY A 146 -17.84 -4.50 -16.25
C GLY A 146 -16.79 -4.67 -15.14
N GLY A 147 -16.72 -3.72 -14.21
CA GLY A 147 -15.76 -3.71 -13.10
C GLY A 147 -14.38 -3.13 -13.43
N ARG A 148 -14.13 -2.71 -14.68
CA ARG A 148 -12.87 -2.05 -15.06
C ARG A 148 -12.83 -0.61 -14.59
N SER A 149 -11.65 -0.16 -14.18
CA SER A 149 -11.46 1.23 -13.76
C SER A 149 -11.61 2.21 -14.93
N PRO A 150 -12.49 3.22 -14.82
CA PRO A 150 -12.52 4.29 -15.79
C PRO A 150 -11.30 5.21 -15.71
N PHE A 151 -10.52 5.08 -14.64
CA PHE A 151 -9.34 5.90 -14.36
C PHE A 151 -8.04 5.29 -14.89
N SER A 152 -8.05 4.00 -15.27
CA SER A 152 -6.85 3.32 -15.77
C SER A 152 -6.49 3.78 -17.19
N ARG A 153 -5.21 4.13 -17.39
CA ARG A 153 -4.61 4.52 -18.69
C ARG A 153 -3.55 3.52 -19.16
N GLY A 154 -3.55 2.34 -18.57
CA GLY A 154 -2.53 1.30 -18.76
C GLY A 154 -1.38 1.39 -17.76
N PRO A 155 -0.62 0.31 -17.54
CA PRO A 155 0.33 0.20 -16.42
C PRO A 155 1.39 1.31 -16.36
N LEU A 156 1.97 1.65 -17.51
CA LEU A 156 3.00 2.69 -17.61
C LEU A 156 2.45 4.07 -17.21
N HIS A 157 1.31 4.46 -17.76
CA HIS A 157 0.68 5.76 -17.46
C HIS A 157 0.13 5.82 -16.04
N ASN A 158 -0.43 4.73 -15.52
CA ASN A 158 -0.89 4.66 -14.13
C ASN A 158 0.27 4.80 -13.15
N CYS A 159 1.41 4.16 -13.45
CA CYS A 159 2.64 4.30 -12.66
C CYS A 159 3.13 5.75 -12.70
N ALA A 160 3.19 6.36 -13.89
CA ALA A 160 3.55 7.76 -14.06
C ALA A 160 2.61 8.71 -13.30
N ASP A 161 1.30 8.47 -13.39
CA ASP A 161 0.26 9.20 -12.65
C ASP A 161 0.41 9.09 -11.15
N PHE A 162 0.75 7.90 -10.66
CA PHE A 162 0.88 7.69 -9.24
C PHE A 162 2.13 8.36 -8.67
N PHE A 163 3.29 8.11 -9.29
CA PHE A 163 4.57 8.66 -8.83
C PHE A 163 4.84 10.10 -9.30
N GLN A 164 3.92 10.69 -10.07
CA GLN A 164 4.07 12.02 -10.69
C GLN A 164 5.37 12.12 -11.52
N CYS A 165 5.72 11.03 -12.21
CA CYS A 165 6.93 10.96 -13.03
C CYS A 165 6.63 11.43 -14.45
N SER A 166 7.31 12.47 -14.91
CA SER A 166 7.13 13.04 -16.25
C SER A 166 8.12 12.51 -17.30
N LEU A 167 9.16 11.78 -16.88
CA LEU A 167 10.24 11.24 -17.73
C LEU A 167 10.67 12.22 -18.84
N CYS A 168 11.18 13.39 -18.45
CA CYS A 168 11.58 14.46 -19.38
C CYS A 168 10.48 14.93 -20.35
N GLY A 169 9.21 14.83 -19.95
CA GLY A 169 8.05 15.26 -20.74
C GLY A 169 7.43 14.16 -21.62
N LEU A 170 8.03 12.97 -21.68
CA LEU A 170 7.46 11.81 -22.40
C LEU A 170 6.18 11.30 -21.75
N LEU A 171 6.03 11.51 -20.45
CA LEU A 171 4.85 11.16 -19.68
C LEU A 171 4.21 12.42 -19.13
N GLN A 172 2.89 12.56 -19.35
CA GLN A 172 2.09 13.63 -18.77
C GLN A 172 1.23 13.04 -17.63
N PRO A 173 1.72 13.10 -16.38
CA PRO A 173 0.98 12.61 -15.24
C PRO A 173 -0.23 13.50 -14.94
N ARG A 174 -1.35 12.88 -14.63
CA ARG A 174 -2.59 13.54 -14.19
C ARG A 174 -2.59 13.63 -12.68
N ALA A 175 -2.23 14.78 -12.14
CA ALA A 175 -2.19 15.04 -10.70
C ALA A 175 -3.57 14.97 -10.00
N THR A 176 -4.66 15.19 -10.74
CA THR A 176 -6.00 15.41 -10.17
C THR A 176 -7.09 14.60 -10.85
N ASP A 177 -6.86 13.30 -11.05
CA ASP A 177 -7.86 12.34 -11.57
C ASP A 177 -9.09 12.14 -10.64
N TRP A 178 -9.10 12.80 -9.49
CA TRP A 178 -10.13 12.77 -8.45
C TRP A 178 -10.88 14.11 -8.30
N ALA A 179 -10.49 15.16 -9.02
CA ALA A 179 -11.04 16.52 -8.81
C ALA A 179 -12.28 16.84 -9.66
N ALA A 180 -12.66 15.97 -10.60
CA ALA A 180 -13.80 16.15 -11.51
C ALA A 180 -15.14 15.65 -10.95
#